data_AF-A0A7W6FTG8-F1
#
_entry.id   AF-A0A7W6FTG8-F1
#
_cell.length_a   1.000
_cell.length_b   1.000
_cell.length_c   1.000
_cell.angle_alpha   90.00
_cell.angle_beta   90.00
_cell.angle_gamma   90.00
#
_symmetry.space_group_name_H-M   'P 1'
#
loop_
_entity.id
_entity.type
_entity.pdbx_description
1 polymer ?
#
loop_
_entity_poly.entity_id
_entity_poly.type
_entity_poly.pdbx_seq_one_letter_code
_entity_poly.pdbx_strand_id
1 'polypeptide(L)'
;MTASAFSLSALFPAASFAVSAGETAIGGLHGGSKHHFCAHCLTWTFTRPEGMDDFVNVRSPMLGASLLLDPFMETCTAEKLPWVRMPATFSFEKFPQPDAFPSILASYAAQNSTIEGRGVLPA
;
A
#
# COMPACT_ATOMS: atom_id res chain seq x y z
N MET A 1 11.67 -3.46 4.10
CA MET A 1 11.79 -4.53 3.11
C MET A 1 10.88 -5.66 3.55
N THR A 2 10.23 -6.30 2.58
CA THR A 2 9.34 -7.45 2.79
C THR A 2 10.11 -8.76 2.62
N ALA A 3 9.72 -9.80 3.34
CA ALA A 3 10.25 -11.17 3.14
C ALA A 3 9.38 -11.99 2.15
N SER A 4 8.39 -11.38 1.52
CA SER A 4 7.56 -11.97 0.47
C SER A 4 8.04 -11.53 -0.92
N ALA A 5 7.57 -12.22 -1.97
CA ALA A 5 7.85 -11.90 -3.36
C ALA A 5 7.23 -10.56 -3.82
N PHE A 6 6.35 -9.98 -2.99
CA PHE A 6 5.77 -8.66 -3.16
C PHE A 6 5.60 -7.97 -1.80
N SER A 7 5.37 -6.67 -1.81
CA SER A 7 4.93 -5.92 -0.63
C SER A 7 3.49 -5.49 -0.83
N LEU A 8 2.60 -5.87 0.08
CA LEU A 8 1.20 -5.45 0.04
C LEU A 8 0.99 -4.15 0.82
N SER A 9 0.27 -3.20 0.24
CA SER A 9 -0.02 -1.92 0.86
C SER A 9 -1.34 -1.32 0.39
N ALA A 10 -1.85 -0.39 1.19
CA ALA A 10 -2.97 0.47 0.86
C ALA A 10 -2.49 1.93 0.82
N LEU A 11 -2.99 2.68 -0.15
CA LEU A 11 -2.66 4.09 -0.33
C LEU A 11 -3.73 4.93 0.35
N PHE A 12 -3.33 5.82 1.25
CA PHE A 12 -4.22 6.74 1.94
C PHE A 12 -3.82 8.19 1.66
N PRO A 13 -4.76 9.14 1.66
CA PRO A 13 -4.43 10.56 1.73
C PRO A 13 -3.56 10.84 2.97
N ALA A 14 -2.47 11.58 2.79
CA ALA A 14 -1.54 11.90 3.87
C ALA A 14 -2.22 12.67 5.01
N ALA A 15 -3.19 13.53 4.69
CA ALA A 15 -3.99 14.29 5.66
C ALA A 15 -4.87 13.40 6.56
N SER A 16 -5.13 12.14 6.17
CA SER A 16 -5.93 11.17 6.92
C SER A 16 -5.07 10.20 7.74
N PHE A 17 -3.75 10.41 7.81
CA PHE A 17 -2.82 9.52 8.49
C PHE A 17 -1.93 10.27 9.47
N ALA A 18 -1.85 9.76 10.69
CA ALA A 18 -0.92 10.22 11.71
C ALA A 18 -0.39 9.02 12.53
N VAL A 19 0.87 9.11 12.97
CA VAL A 19 1.42 8.20 13.98
C VAL A 19 0.99 8.72 15.35
N SER A 20 0.07 8.02 16.00
CA SER A 20 -0.45 8.40 17.33
C SER A 20 0.40 7.89 18.49
N ALA A 21 1.12 6.79 18.28
CA ALA A 21 1.97 6.16 19.29
C ALA A 21 3.10 5.35 18.63
N GLY A 22 4.17 5.13 19.40
CA GLY A 22 5.35 4.38 18.97
C GLY A 22 6.34 5.23 18.19
N GLU A 23 7.54 4.67 18.00
CA GLU A 23 8.63 5.33 17.29
C GLU A 23 8.95 4.59 15.99
N THR A 24 9.28 5.37 14.96
CA THR A 24 9.73 4.83 13.68
C THR A 24 11.14 5.27 13.36
N ALA A 25 11.93 4.37 12.79
CA ALA A 25 13.22 4.66 12.17
C ALA A 25 13.12 4.57 10.64
N ILE A 26 13.95 5.33 9.93
CA ILE A 26 14.09 5.17 8.48
C ILE A 26 14.96 3.94 8.21
N GLY A 27 14.46 3.03 7.37
CA GLY A 27 15.21 1.88 6.89
C GLY A 27 15.19 1.74 5.37
N GLY A 28 15.73 0.65 4.84
CA GLY A 28 15.79 0.39 3.40
C GLY A 28 16.94 1.11 2.71
N LEU A 29 16.68 1.76 1.57
CA LEU A 29 17.70 2.43 0.74
C LEU A 29 18.01 3.89 1.14
N HIS A 30 17.30 4.45 2.13
CA HIS A 30 17.50 5.82 2.64
C HIS A 30 17.48 6.92 1.54
N GLY A 31 16.71 6.73 0.47
CA GLY A 31 16.57 7.68 -0.64
C GLY A 31 15.49 8.74 -0.42
N GLY A 32 14.95 9.31 -1.51
CA GLY A 32 13.86 10.29 -1.45
C GLY A 32 12.59 9.68 -0.82
N SER A 33 12.23 8.47 -1.23
CA SER A 33 11.16 7.70 -0.58
C SER A 33 11.56 7.29 0.84
N LYS A 34 10.76 7.68 1.83
CA LYS A 34 11.02 7.40 3.25
C LYS A 34 10.25 6.18 3.71
N HIS A 35 10.94 5.07 3.93
CA HIS A 35 10.38 3.84 4.47
C HIS A 35 10.47 3.84 5.99
N HIS A 36 9.33 3.92 6.67
CA HIS A 36 9.24 3.98 8.13
C HIS A 36 9.09 2.58 8.72
N PHE A 37 10.03 2.19 9.57
CA PHE A 37 10.06 0.91 10.26
C PHE A 37 9.81 1.13 11.74
N CYS A 38 9.13 0.20 12.40
CA CYS A 38 9.08 0.18 13.87
C CYS A 38 10.52 0.13 14.42
N ALA A 39 10.86 1.05 15.33
CA ALA A 39 12.21 1.16 15.88
C ALA A 39 12.64 -0.08 16.68
N HIS A 40 11.69 -0.88 17.16
CA HIS A 40 11.96 -2.08 17.95
C HIS A 40 12.03 -3.35 17.12
N CYS A 41 10.94 -3.73 16.46
CA CYS A 41 10.85 -5.00 15.73
C CYS A 41 11.33 -4.89 14.27
N LEU A 42 11.68 -3.69 13.80
CA LEU A 42 12.13 -3.43 12.43
C LEU A 42 11.14 -3.92 11.36
N THR A 43 9.84 -3.96 11.69
CA THR A 43 8.79 -4.16 10.70
C THR A 43 8.58 -2.87 9.93
N TRP A 44 8.57 -2.96 8.60
CA TRP A 44 8.21 -1.83 7.73
C TRP A 44 6.71 -1.55 7.86
N THR A 45 6.34 -0.34 8.28
CA THR A 45 4.94 0.00 8.63
C THR A 45 4.27 0.85 7.56
N PHE A 46 4.94 1.89 7.07
CA PHE A 46 4.44 2.74 5.98
C PHE A 46 5.59 3.38 5.20
N THR A 47 5.25 4.00 4.07
CA THR A 47 6.17 4.77 3.24
C THR A 47 5.56 6.11 2.91
N ARG A 48 6.37 7.16 2.96
CA ARG A 48 6.11 8.44 2.28
C ARG A 48 6.87 8.43 0.96
N PRO A 49 6.19 8.19 -0.18
CA PRO A 49 6.85 8.05 -1.47
C PRO A 49 7.34 9.41 -1.97
N GLU A 50 8.50 9.42 -2.62
CA GLU A 50 9.02 10.62 -3.28
C GLU A 50 8.08 11.08 -4.39
N GLY A 51 7.77 12.38 -4.42
CA GLY A 51 6.90 12.97 -5.45
C GLY A 51 5.40 12.67 -5.28
N MET A 52 4.99 12.06 -4.15
CA MET A 52 3.59 11.77 -3.79
C MET A 52 3.33 12.20 -2.34
N ASP A 53 3.62 13.46 -2.02
CA ASP A 53 3.52 14.00 -0.65
C ASP A 53 2.09 13.99 -0.09
N ASP A 54 1.08 14.05 -0.97
CA ASP A 54 -0.33 13.95 -0.63
C ASP A 54 -0.78 12.55 -0.23
N PHE A 55 0.11 11.55 -0.31
CA PHE A 55 -0.22 10.15 -0.03
C PHE A 55 0.75 9.51 0.95
N VAL A 56 0.24 8.49 1.64
CA VAL A 56 1.02 7.55 2.44
C VAL A 56 0.67 6.13 2.06
N ASN A 57 1.70 5.30 1.91
CA ASN A 57 1.54 3.89 1.55
C ASN A 57 1.73 3.02 2.80
N VAL A 58 0.63 2.60 3.41
CA VAL A 58 0.59 1.82 4.66
C VAL A 58 0.62 0.33 4.34
N ARG A 59 1.40 -0.48 5.07
CA ARG A 59 1.39 -1.94 4.89
C ARG A 59 0.04 -2.50 5.34
N SER A 60 -0.78 -2.88 4.37
CA SER A 60 -2.14 -3.30 4.63
C SER A 60 -2.23 -4.54 5.54
N PRO A 61 -1.32 -5.54 5.53
CA PRO A 61 -1.41 -6.67 6.47
C PRO A 61 -1.39 -6.29 7.96
N MET A 62 -1.03 -5.04 8.30
CA MET A 62 -1.07 -4.52 9.67
C MET A 62 -2.44 -3.96 10.06
N LEU A 63 -3.37 -3.80 9.11
CA LEU A 63 -4.73 -3.34 9.33
C LEU A 63 -5.64 -4.55 9.55
N GLY A 64 -6.41 -4.57 10.64
CA GLY A 64 -7.26 -5.74 10.98
C GLY A 64 -8.24 -6.17 9.87
N ALA A 65 -8.70 -5.23 9.05
CA ALA A 65 -9.65 -5.49 7.95
C ALA A 65 -8.99 -5.85 6.61
N SER A 66 -7.66 -5.88 6.49
CA SER A 66 -6.98 -6.00 5.19
C SER A 66 -7.18 -7.35 4.51
N LEU A 67 -7.54 -8.39 5.26
CA LEU A 67 -7.79 -9.73 4.72
C LEU A 67 -9.07 -9.79 3.86
N LEU A 68 -9.85 -8.72 3.82
CA LEU A 68 -11.14 -8.67 3.14
C LEU A 68 -11.06 -8.17 1.70
N LEU A 69 -9.91 -7.66 1.26
CA LEU A 69 -9.74 -7.01 -0.05
C LEU A 69 -8.65 -7.71 -0.87
N ASP A 70 -9.02 -8.14 -2.07
CA ASP A 70 -8.04 -8.57 -3.05
C ASP A 70 -7.19 -7.37 -3.52
N PRO A 71 -5.91 -7.58 -3.85
CA PRO A 71 -5.05 -6.55 -4.43
C PRO A 71 -5.70 -5.97 -5.70
N PHE A 72 -5.92 -4.66 -5.73
CA PHE A 72 -6.58 -4.02 -6.87
C PHE A 72 -5.62 -3.70 -8.01
N MET A 73 -4.38 -3.35 -7.68
CA MET A 73 -3.32 -3.10 -8.67
C MET A 73 -1.99 -3.69 -8.22
N GLU A 74 -1.17 -4.09 -9.20
CA GLU A 74 0.25 -4.42 -9.01
C GLU A 74 1.13 -3.45 -9.83
N THR A 75 2.28 -3.07 -9.27
CA THR A 75 3.25 -2.16 -9.89
C THR A 75 4.64 -2.78 -9.91
N CYS A 76 5.53 -2.27 -10.75
CA CYS A 76 6.90 -2.77 -10.90
C CYS A 76 6.96 -4.23 -11.40
N THR A 77 5.99 -4.65 -12.22
CA THR A 77 5.92 -6.05 -12.69
C THR A 77 7.05 -6.44 -13.63
N ALA A 78 7.82 -5.48 -14.18
CA ALA A 78 9.02 -5.77 -14.95
C ALA A 78 10.12 -6.45 -14.10
N GLU A 79 10.10 -6.25 -12.78
CA GLU A 79 11.08 -6.79 -11.83
C GLU A 79 10.53 -7.98 -11.03
N LYS A 80 9.29 -8.42 -11.30
CA LYS A 80 8.66 -9.51 -10.54
C LYS A 80 9.22 -10.87 -10.94
N LEU A 81 9.27 -11.79 -9.97
CA LEU A 81 9.62 -13.17 -10.25
C LEU A 81 8.55 -13.81 -11.17
N PRO A 82 8.91 -14.54 -12.24
CA PRO A 82 7.96 -14.99 -13.27
C PRO A 82 6.82 -15.88 -12.75
N TRP A 83 7.05 -16.59 -11.64
CA TRP A 83 6.07 -17.47 -11.00
C TRP A 83 5.06 -16.71 -10.11
N VAL A 84 5.30 -15.43 -9.80
CA VAL A 84 4.39 -14.63 -9.00
C VAL A 84 3.22 -14.15 -9.87
N ARG A 85 2.01 -14.56 -9.49
CA ARG A 85 0.75 -14.12 -10.10
C ARG A 85 -0.17 -13.59 -9.01
N MET A 86 -0.77 -12.43 -9.24
CA MET A 86 -1.72 -11.79 -8.33
C MET A 86 -3.02 -11.50 -9.08
N PRO A 87 -4.19 -11.57 -8.43
CA PRO A 87 -5.48 -11.30 -9.06
C PRO A 87 -5.75 -9.79 -9.18
N ALA A 88 -4.75 -9.01 -9.61
CA ALA A 88 -4.86 -7.55 -9.70
C ALA A 88 -5.65 -7.12 -10.95
N THR A 89 -6.59 -6.19 -10.77
CA THR A 89 -7.37 -5.58 -11.86
C THR A 89 -6.46 -4.78 -12.80
N PHE A 90 -5.48 -4.06 -12.24
CA PHE A 90 -4.49 -3.30 -13.00
C PHE A 90 -3.08 -3.86 -12.76
N SER A 91 -2.29 -3.96 -13.83
CA SER A 91 -0.89 -4.41 -13.77
C SER A 91 0.01 -3.44 -14.52
N PHE A 92 1.00 -2.89 -13.83
CA PHE A 92 1.95 -1.93 -14.40
C PHE A 92 3.40 -2.43 -14.29
N GLU A 93 4.14 -2.38 -15.40
CA GLU A 93 5.56 -2.73 -15.44
C GLU A 93 6.42 -1.83 -14.56
N LYS A 94 6.01 -0.58 -14.36
CA LYS A 94 6.62 0.42 -13.49
C LYS A 94 5.53 1.07 -12.64
N PHE A 95 5.87 2.10 -11.86
CA PHE A 95 4.84 2.91 -11.19
C PHE A 95 3.96 3.63 -12.23
N PRO A 96 2.62 3.66 -12.01
CA PRO A 96 1.71 4.40 -12.87
C PRO A 96 2.02 5.90 -12.83
N GLN A 97 1.80 6.57 -13.96
CA GLN A 97 1.90 8.02 -14.02
C GLN A 97 0.74 8.67 -13.24
N PRO A 98 0.93 9.90 -12.71
CA PRO A 98 -0.10 10.58 -11.91
C PRO A 98 -1.47 10.71 -12.61
N ASP A 99 -1.49 10.88 -13.93
CA ASP A 99 -2.70 10.99 -14.76
C ASP A 99 -3.53 9.70 -14.85
N ALA A 100 -2.94 8.54 -14.55
CA ALA A 100 -3.64 7.26 -14.49
C ALA A 100 -4.43 7.07 -13.18
N PHE A 101 -4.04 7.75 -12.09
CA PHE A 101 -4.67 7.54 -10.78
C PHE A 101 -6.18 7.87 -10.75
N PRO A 102 -6.68 8.95 -11.38
CA PRO A 102 -8.12 9.23 -11.40
C PRO A 102 -8.97 8.06 -11.90
N SER A 103 -8.56 7.38 -12.98
CA SER A 103 -9.31 6.25 -13.55
C SER A 103 -9.19 4.98 -12.70
N ILE A 104 -8.01 4.72 -12.13
CA ILE A 104 -7.76 3.62 -11.19
C ILE A 104 -8.66 3.79 -9.95
N LEU A 105 -8.69 4.97 -9.35
CA LEU A 105 -9.48 5.27 -8.15
C LEU A 105 -10.99 5.17 -8.43
N ALA A 106 -11.46 5.67 -9.57
CA ALA A 106 -12.86 5.54 -9.97
C ALA A 106 -13.26 4.06 -10.15
N SER A 107 -12.40 3.26 -10.76
CA SER A 107 -12.63 1.82 -10.95
C SER A 107 -12.64 1.07 -9.60
N TYR A 108 -11.74 1.43 -8.68
CA TYR A 108 -11.70 0.88 -7.32
C TYR A 108 -12.99 1.18 -6.57
N ALA A 109 -13.45 2.44 -6.62
CA ALA A 109 -14.68 2.86 -5.96
C ALA A 109 -15.92 2.13 -6.52
N ALA A 110 -15.99 1.95 -7.84
CA ALA A 110 -17.08 1.21 -8.48
C ALA A 110 -17.11 -0.26 -8.04
N GLN A 111 -15.95 -0.95 -8.03
CA GLN A 111 -15.84 -2.35 -7.62
C GLN A 111 -16.20 -2.57 -6.14
N ASN A 112 -15.92 -1.58 -5.30
CA ASN A 112 -16.01 -1.69 -3.85
C ASN A 112 -17.19 -0.91 -3.23
N SER A 113 -18.11 -0.42 -4.07
CA SER A 113 -19.31 0.32 -3.67
C SER A 113 -20.27 -0.44 -2.76
N THR A 114 -20.08 -1.75 -2.57
CA THR A 114 -20.93 -2.64 -1.76
C THR A 114 -20.25 -3.19 -0.50
N ILE A 115 -19.04 -2.71 -0.16
CA ILE A 115 -18.26 -3.22 0.98
C ILE A 115 -18.89 -2.93 2.35
N GLU A 116 -19.92 -2.06 2.42
CA GLU A 116 -20.70 -1.81 3.65
C GLU A 116 -21.25 -3.09 4.32
N GLY A 117 -21.30 -4.23 3.61
CA GLY A 117 -21.76 -5.52 4.16
C GLY A 117 -20.69 -6.51 4.67
N ARG A 118 -19.38 -6.25 4.52
CA ARG A 118 -18.32 -7.18 4.99
C ARG A 118 -17.70 -6.70 6.31
N GLY A 119 -18.46 -6.87 7.39
CA GLY A 119 -17.95 -7.04 8.76
C GLY A 119 -16.88 -6.05 9.23
N VAL A 120 -17.31 -4.87 9.67
CA VAL A 120 -16.61 -4.18 10.75
C VAL A 120 -16.73 -5.09 11.97
N LEU A 121 -15.65 -5.79 12.34
CA LEU A 121 -15.59 -6.42 13.67
C LEU A 121 -15.79 -5.30 14.70
N PRO A 122 -16.71 -5.46 15.68
CA PRO A 122 -16.90 -4.47 16.71
C PRO A 122 -15.59 -4.27 17.48
N ALA A 123 -15.37 -3.01 17.86
CA ALA A 123 -14.20 -2.52 18.60
C ALA A 123 -13.93 -3.29 19.89
#